data_AF-A0A0A9WW96-F1
#
_entry.id   AF-A0A0A9WW96-F1
#
_cell.length_a   1.000
_cell.length_b   1.000
_cell.length_c   1.000
_cell.angle_alpha   90.00
_cell.angle_beta   90.00
_cell.angle_gamma   90.00
#
_symmetry.space_group_name_H-M   'P 1'
#
loop_
_entity.id
_entity.type
_entity.pdbx_description
1 polymer ?
#
loop_
_entity_poly.entity_id
_entity_poly.type
_entity_poly.pdbx_seq_one_letter_code
_entity_poly.pdbx_strand_id
1 'polypeptide(L)'
;MSNEDVGPCVVFVSCSDDLEIGKLVDLVAGAGDSAGVRVWDVNTKYYEATVNLFVVGRGELDRLKNDVNLQEAGGLVLYYDGDFQKSSEDLKSVQDFARDLEADVKLLVCDFCSSEGSRTSAEEWSVQEGFEHLEIAGDDGDSDRLKQALEAHVWPNMITKPAATNKKTEKTNRKSNNKAKEDDLDDFSTLFEQLATMKEQAAGLPPEERKNFAEQVVLAYWRSIGGDEEELLDL
;
A
#
# COMPACT_ATOMS: atom_id res chain seq x y z
N MET A 1 -24.20 5.25 -25.31
CA MET A 1 -22.80 5.01 -25.69
C MET A 1 -22.31 3.94 -24.73
N SER A 2 -21.69 2.88 -25.24
CA SER A 2 -21.15 1.82 -24.41
C SER A 2 -19.90 2.37 -23.72
N ASN A 3 -19.93 2.50 -22.40
CA ASN A 3 -18.73 2.78 -21.61
C ASN A 3 -17.70 1.71 -21.94
N GLU A 4 -16.44 2.11 -22.18
CA GLU A 4 -15.37 1.12 -22.28
C GLU A 4 -15.21 0.46 -20.92
N ASP A 5 -15.28 -0.87 -20.91
CA ASP A 5 -15.04 -1.66 -19.71
C ASP A 5 -13.54 -1.72 -19.52
N VAL A 6 -13.05 -0.92 -18.58
CA VAL A 6 -11.64 -0.81 -18.30
C VAL A 6 -11.37 -1.64 -17.05
N GLY A 7 -10.36 -2.50 -17.13
CA GLY A 7 -9.90 -3.28 -15.98
C GLY A 7 -9.45 -2.37 -14.81
N PRO A 8 -8.88 -2.94 -13.74
CA PRO A 8 -8.63 -2.20 -12.50
C PRO A 8 -7.85 -0.91 -12.76
N CYS A 9 -8.28 0.16 -12.11
CA CYS A 9 -7.76 1.48 -12.39
C CYS A 9 -7.54 2.36 -11.17
N VAL A 10 -6.69 3.38 -11.36
CA VAL A 10 -6.45 4.48 -10.44
C VAL A 10 -6.74 5.79 -11.17
N VAL A 11 -7.54 6.65 -10.56
CA VAL A 11 -7.83 7.98 -11.10
C VAL A 11 -6.97 9.02 -10.39
N PHE A 12 -6.16 9.72 -11.16
CA PHE A 12 -5.35 10.87 -10.75
C PHE A 12 -6.05 12.14 -11.18
N VAL A 13 -6.40 12.99 -10.20
CA VAL A 13 -7.12 14.25 -10.43
C VAL A 13 -6.24 15.42 -10.04
N SER A 14 -5.94 16.28 -11.00
CA SER A 14 -5.35 17.59 -10.70
C SER A 14 -6.43 18.54 -10.23
N CYS A 15 -6.34 18.98 -8.97
CA CYS A 15 -7.32 19.89 -8.38
C CYS A 15 -7.05 21.35 -8.75
N SER A 16 -5.82 21.67 -9.17
CA SER A 16 -5.43 23.00 -9.67
C SER A 16 -4.98 22.93 -11.13
N ASP A 17 -5.27 24.00 -11.87
CA ASP A 17 -4.98 24.10 -13.30
C ASP A 17 -3.46 24.25 -13.58
N ASP A 18 -2.69 24.72 -12.58
CA ASP A 18 -1.24 24.96 -12.69
C ASP A 18 -0.40 23.74 -12.27
N LEU A 19 -1.03 22.67 -11.80
CA LEU A 19 -0.34 21.51 -11.26
C LEU A 19 -0.02 20.47 -12.34
N GLU A 20 1.28 20.19 -12.50
CA GLU A 20 1.77 19.12 -13.37
C GLU A 20 1.65 17.76 -12.68
N ILE A 21 0.45 17.16 -12.75
CA ILE A 21 0.20 15.83 -12.21
C ILE A 21 1.04 14.72 -12.88
N GLY A 22 1.59 14.98 -14.06
CA GLY A 22 2.48 14.05 -14.77
C GLY A 22 3.64 13.56 -13.92
N LYS A 23 4.22 14.40 -13.05
CA LYS A 23 5.32 14.00 -12.15
C LYS A 23 4.90 12.97 -11.12
N LEU A 24 3.68 13.07 -10.59
CA LEU A 24 3.13 12.07 -9.66
C LEU A 24 2.88 10.73 -10.36
N VAL A 25 2.38 10.79 -11.59
CA VAL A 25 2.12 9.58 -12.37
C VAL A 25 3.43 8.92 -12.77
N ASP A 26 4.46 9.71 -13.10
CA ASP A 26 5.81 9.24 -13.38
C ASP A 26 6.46 8.53 -12.18
N LEU A 27 6.12 8.94 -10.96
CA LEU A 27 6.59 8.30 -9.73
C LEU A 27 6.05 6.87 -9.58
N VAL A 28 4.83 6.62 -10.08
CA VAL A 28 4.16 5.32 -10.00
C VAL A 28 4.51 4.43 -11.20
N ALA A 29 4.28 4.92 -12.41
CA ALA A 29 4.40 4.15 -13.66
C ALA A 29 5.71 4.38 -14.43
N GLY A 30 6.57 5.27 -13.96
CA GLY A 30 7.76 5.72 -14.70
C GLY A 30 7.45 6.84 -15.70
N ALA A 31 8.52 7.47 -16.20
CA ALA A 31 8.44 8.62 -17.10
C ALA A 31 7.61 8.32 -18.37
N GLY A 32 6.64 9.19 -18.66
CA GLY A 32 5.77 9.07 -19.84
C GLY A 32 5.13 10.39 -20.25
N ASP A 33 4.14 10.33 -21.16
CA ASP A 33 3.41 11.51 -21.63
C ASP A 33 2.44 12.02 -20.56
N SER A 34 2.36 13.34 -20.34
CA SER A 34 1.82 13.93 -19.10
C SER A 34 0.29 13.91 -18.95
N ALA A 35 -0.47 13.59 -19.99
CA ALA A 35 -1.94 13.59 -19.96
C ALA A 35 -2.54 12.33 -20.63
N GLY A 36 -3.65 11.84 -20.08
CA GLY A 36 -4.43 10.72 -20.64
C GLY A 36 -4.37 9.42 -19.84
N VAL A 37 -4.54 8.30 -20.53
CA VAL A 37 -4.54 6.96 -19.93
C VAL A 37 -3.14 6.36 -20.02
N ARG A 38 -2.61 5.90 -18.90
CA ARG A 38 -1.37 5.12 -18.83
C ARG A 38 -1.66 3.72 -18.31
N VAL A 39 -0.73 2.81 -18.56
CA VAL A 39 -0.77 1.46 -17.99
C VAL A 39 0.40 1.32 -17.03
N TRP A 40 0.10 0.84 -15.83
CA TRP A 40 1.08 0.54 -14.80
C TRP A 40 1.12 -0.97 -14.57
N ASP A 41 2.26 -1.56 -14.92
CA ASP A 41 2.54 -2.96 -14.60
C ASP A 41 3.14 -3.04 -13.19
N VAL A 42 2.29 -3.41 -12.24
CA VAL A 42 2.69 -3.69 -10.87
C VAL A 42 3.44 -5.00 -10.87
N ASN A 43 4.69 -4.98 -10.42
CA ASN A 43 5.55 -6.15 -10.39
C ASN A 43 6.30 -6.19 -9.06
N THR A 44 5.68 -6.83 -8.06
CA THR A 44 6.27 -7.00 -6.73
C THR A 44 6.92 -8.37 -6.60
N LYS A 45 7.60 -8.61 -5.47
CA LYS A 45 8.08 -9.97 -5.14
C LYS A 45 6.96 -10.99 -4.96
N TYR A 46 5.74 -10.54 -4.69
CA TYR A 46 4.62 -11.41 -4.33
C TYR A 46 3.62 -11.59 -5.47
N TYR A 47 3.48 -10.60 -6.35
CA TYR A 47 2.46 -10.63 -7.38
C TYR A 47 2.80 -9.76 -8.59
N GLU A 48 2.05 -9.98 -9.67
CA GLU A 48 1.99 -9.10 -10.84
C GLU A 48 0.54 -8.68 -11.09
N ALA A 49 0.33 -7.43 -11.49
CA ALA A 49 -0.97 -6.90 -11.87
C ALA A 49 -0.79 -5.80 -12.91
N THR A 50 -1.82 -5.54 -13.73
CA THR A 50 -1.81 -4.44 -14.69
C THR A 50 -2.94 -3.48 -14.36
N VAL A 51 -2.61 -2.22 -14.09
CA VAL A 51 -3.54 -1.21 -13.59
C VAL A 51 -3.57 -0.03 -14.55
N ASN A 52 -4.76 0.43 -14.92
CA ASN A 52 -4.91 1.63 -15.76
C ASN A 52 -4.84 2.89 -14.90
N LEU A 53 -4.03 3.87 -15.29
CA LEU A 53 -3.92 5.15 -14.62
C LEU A 53 -4.60 6.22 -15.48
N PHE A 54 -5.66 6.82 -14.96
CA PHE A 54 -6.38 7.92 -15.60
C PHE A 54 -5.88 9.24 -15.06
N VAL A 55 -5.28 10.07 -15.91
CA VAL A 55 -4.77 11.38 -15.52
C VAL A 55 -5.69 12.45 -16.08
N VAL A 56 -6.43 13.12 -15.20
CA VAL A 56 -7.49 14.07 -15.57
C VAL A 56 -7.42 15.36 -14.75
N GLY A 57 -7.80 16.48 -15.36
CA GLY A 57 -8.09 17.70 -14.62
C GLY A 57 -9.48 17.68 -14.00
N ARG A 58 -9.73 18.54 -13.00
CA ARG A 58 -11.07 18.75 -12.41
C ARG A 58 -12.19 18.90 -13.46
N GLY A 59 -11.94 19.68 -14.51
CA GLY A 59 -12.94 19.95 -15.57
C GLY A 59 -13.26 18.77 -16.48
N GLU A 60 -12.53 17.66 -16.36
CA GLU A 60 -12.66 16.46 -17.22
C GLU A 60 -13.35 15.29 -16.51
N LEU A 61 -13.65 15.41 -15.20
CA LEU A 61 -14.26 14.36 -14.40
C LEU A 61 -15.62 13.89 -14.95
N ASP A 62 -16.46 14.81 -15.39
CA ASP A 62 -17.76 14.47 -15.98
C ASP A 62 -17.61 13.69 -17.28
N ARG A 63 -16.58 14.01 -18.08
CA ARG A 63 -16.31 13.25 -19.31
C ARG A 63 -15.82 11.85 -18.97
N LEU A 64 -14.88 11.74 -18.03
CA LEU A 64 -14.36 10.45 -17.58
C LEU A 64 -15.48 9.52 -17.07
N LYS A 65 -16.40 10.02 -16.23
CA LYS A 65 -17.56 9.26 -15.73
C LYS A 65 -18.47 8.75 -16.85
N ASN A 66 -18.60 9.51 -17.93
CA ASN A 66 -19.49 9.16 -19.04
C ASN A 66 -18.84 8.23 -20.06
N ASP A 67 -17.51 8.31 -20.23
CA ASP A 67 -16.78 7.57 -21.25
C ASP A 67 -16.26 6.22 -20.72
N VAL A 68 -15.95 6.14 -19.42
CA VAL A 68 -15.27 5.00 -18.80
C VAL A 68 -16.11 4.38 -17.69
N ASN A 69 -16.17 3.05 -17.64
CA ASN A 69 -16.72 2.34 -16.49
C ASN A 69 -15.70 2.33 -15.34
N LEU A 70 -15.96 3.10 -14.28
CA LEU A 70 -15.06 3.21 -13.12
C LEU A 70 -15.43 2.28 -11.96
N GLN A 71 -16.27 1.25 -12.18
CA GLN A 71 -16.65 0.29 -11.12
C GLN A 71 -15.48 -0.51 -10.56
N GLU A 72 -14.40 -0.70 -11.33
CA GLU A 72 -13.17 -1.35 -10.87
C GLU A 72 -12.08 -0.35 -10.43
N ALA A 73 -12.46 0.88 -10.10
CA ALA A 73 -11.51 1.86 -9.57
C ALA A 73 -11.07 1.45 -8.15
N GLY A 74 -9.86 0.88 -8.03
CA GLY A 74 -9.27 0.53 -6.74
C GLY A 74 -8.60 1.73 -6.05
N GLY A 75 -8.29 2.79 -6.80
CA GLY A 75 -7.60 3.96 -6.27
C GLY A 75 -8.09 5.31 -6.79
N LEU A 76 -8.03 6.32 -5.92
CA LEU A 76 -8.25 7.73 -6.25
C LEU A 76 -7.15 8.58 -5.62
N VAL A 77 -6.48 9.39 -6.43
CA VAL A 77 -5.42 10.30 -6.01
C VAL A 77 -5.82 11.73 -6.38
N LEU A 78 -6.00 12.58 -5.37
CA LEU A 78 -6.26 14.01 -5.55
C LEU A 78 -4.96 14.79 -5.32
N TYR A 79 -4.51 15.53 -6.33
CA TYR A 79 -3.32 16.37 -6.22
C TYR A 79 -3.70 17.84 -6.04
N TYR A 80 -3.21 18.47 -4.99
CA TYR A 80 -3.44 19.87 -4.67
C TYR A 80 -2.13 20.65 -4.45
N ASP A 81 -2.24 21.98 -4.41
CA ASP A 81 -1.13 22.93 -4.45
C ASP A 81 -0.37 23.10 -3.12
N GLY A 82 -0.73 22.33 -2.09
CA GLY A 82 -0.16 22.46 -0.75
C GLY A 82 -0.74 23.61 0.09
N ASP A 83 -1.52 24.52 -0.53
CA ASP A 83 -2.23 25.60 0.15
C ASP A 83 -3.71 25.27 0.28
N PHE A 84 -4.02 24.47 1.30
CA PHE A 84 -5.37 23.95 1.51
C PHE A 84 -6.45 25.05 1.57
N GLN A 85 -6.11 26.24 2.05
CA GLN A 85 -7.08 27.34 2.12
C GLN A 85 -7.53 27.78 0.72
N LYS A 86 -6.61 27.84 -0.24
CA LYS A 86 -6.90 28.20 -1.63
C LYS A 86 -7.59 27.07 -2.38
N SER A 87 -7.09 25.85 -2.22
CA SER A 87 -7.61 24.67 -2.92
C SER A 87 -8.87 24.07 -2.30
N SER A 88 -9.36 24.61 -1.17
CA SER A 88 -10.56 24.08 -0.51
C SER A 88 -11.83 24.12 -1.38
N GLU A 89 -12.00 25.14 -2.23
CA GLU A 89 -13.13 25.21 -3.17
C GLU A 89 -12.96 24.20 -4.31
N ASP A 90 -11.73 24.03 -4.80
CA ASP A 90 -11.41 23.05 -5.83
C ASP A 90 -11.63 21.61 -5.32
N LEU A 91 -11.20 21.31 -4.09
CA LEU A 91 -11.41 20.00 -3.47
C LEU A 91 -12.90 19.68 -3.26
N LYS A 92 -13.71 20.68 -2.89
CA LYS A 92 -15.17 20.51 -2.79
C LYS A 92 -15.81 20.18 -4.12
N SER A 93 -15.31 20.73 -5.21
CA SER A 93 -15.87 20.46 -6.54
C SER A 93 -15.63 19.02 -7.02
N VAL A 94 -14.55 18.36 -6.56
CA VAL A 94 -14.23 16.96 -6.89
C VAL A 94 -14.75 15.98 -5.84
N GLN A 95 -15.23 16.49 -4.71
CA GLN A 95 -15.68 15.69 -3.57
C GLN A 95 -16.86 14.76 -3.92
N ASP A 96 -17.84 15.26 -4.66
CA ASP A 96 -18.99 14.44 -5.06
C ASP A 96 -18.55 13.30 -5.98
N PHE A 97 -17.62 13.57 -6.91
CA PHE A 97 -16.98 12.55 -7.72
C PHE A 97 -16.24 11.51 -6.85
N ALA A 98 -15.48 11.96 -5.86
CA ALA A 98 -14.70 11.08 -4.99
C ALA A 98 -15.55 10.16 -4.11
N ARG A 99 -16.76 10.61 -3.74
CA ARG A 99 -17.73 9.82 -2.98
C ARG A 99 -18.39 8.77 -3.87
N ASP A 100 -18.76 9.15 -5.10
CA ASP A 100 -19.39 8.23 -6.05
C ASP A 100 -18.44 7.12 -6.55
N LEU A 101 -17.13 7.39 -6.63
CA LEU A 101 -16.15 6.45 -7.17
C LEU A 101 -15.91 5.22 -6.27
N GLU A 102 -16.27 5.29 -4.97
CA GLU A 102 -16.12 4.20 -3.98
C GLU A 102 -14.75 3.47 -4.00
N ALA A 103 -13.67 4.16 -4.36
CA ALA A 103 -12.33 3.56 -4.38
C ALA A 103 -11.86 3.14 -2.98
N ASP A 104 -11.18 2.00 -2.90
CA ASP A 104 -10.63 1.44 -1.65
C ASP A 104 -9.43 2.24 -1.14
N VAL A 105 -8.58 2.74 -2.04
CA VAL A 105 -7.42 3.57 -1.71
C VAL A 105 -7.69 5.01 -2.13
N LYS A 106 -7.78 5.92 -1.17
CA LYS A 106 -8.02 7.35 -1.42
C LYS A 106 -6.89 8.18 -0.84
N LEU A 107 -6.15 8.90 -1.69
CA LEU A 107 -4.96 9.65 -1.31
C LEU A 107 -5.12 11.14 -1.66
N LEU A 108 -4.90 12.03 -0.69
CA LEU A 108 -4.75 13.46 -0.92
C LEU A 108 -3.25 13.78 -0.90
N VAL A 109 -2.74 14.30 -2.01
CA VAL A 109 -1.31 14.43 -2.25
C VAL A 109 -0.95 15.88 -2.53
N CYS A 110 0.16 16.36 -1.99
CA CYS A 110 0.84 17.59 -2.42
C CYS A 110 2.36 17.42 -2.39
N ASP A 111 3.09 18.36 -2.99
CA ASP A 111 4.55 18.36 -2.89
C ASP A 111 4.98 18.71 -1.47
N PHE A 112 4.51 19.85 -0.97
CA PHE A 112 4.75 20.32 0.40
C PHE A 112 3.59 21.22 0.85
N CYS A 113 3.25 21.17 2.13
CA CYS A 113 2.26 22.11 2.66
C CYS A 113 2.84 23.53 2.77
N SER A 114 2.07 24.54 2.36
CA SER A 114 2.51 25.95 2.40
C SER A 114 2.69 26.49 3.84
N SER A 115 2.02 25.88 4.81
CA SER A 115 2.10 26.20 6.23
C SER A 115 1.63 25.02 7.08
N GLU A 116 1.98 25.00 8.37
CA GLU A 116 1.43 24.04 9.33
C GLU A 116 -0.11 24.08 9.38
N GLY A 117 -0.70 25.27 9.25
CA GLY A 117 -2.16 25.42 9.21
C GLY A 117 -2.77 24.74 7.98
N SER A 118 -2.09 24.81 6.83
CA SER A 118 -2.49 24.11 5.61
C SER A 118 -2.38 22.60 5.76
N ARG A 119 -1.30 22.12 6.40
CA ARG A 119 -1.10 20.69 6.73
C ARG A 119 -2.23 20.17 7.60
N THR A 120 -2.46 20.79 8.76
CA THR A 120 -3.51 20.35 9.68
C THR A 120 -4.89 20.38 9.03
N SER A 121 -5.20 21.40 8.22
CA SER A 121 -6.49 21.46 7.51
C SER A 121 -6.63 20.33 6.48
N ALA A 122 -5.55 20.00 5.77
CA ALA A 122 -5.53 18.91 4.80
C ALA A 122 -5.69 17.54 5.48
N GLU A 123 -5.01 17.31 6.61
CA GLU A 123 -5.14 16.10 7.42
C GLU A 123 -6.55 15.94 7.96
N GLU A 124 -7.13 17.01 8.55
CA GLU A 124 -8.50 17.00 9.08
C GLU A 124 -9.52 16.68 7.99
N TRP A 125 -9.41 17.33 6.83
CA TRP A 125 -10.28 17.08 5.68
C TRP A 125 -10.12 15.64 5.15
N SER A 126 -8.88 15.16 5.10
CA SER A 126 -8.59 13.82 4.61
C SER A 126 -9.25 12.76 5.50
N VAL A 127 -9.11 12.89 6.82
CA VAL A 127 -9.79 12.00 7.78
C VAL A 127 -11.31 12.07 7.62
N GLN A 128 -11.87 13.27 7.43
CA GLN A 128 -13.32 13.45 7.26
C GLN A 128 -13.86 12.78 6.00
N GLU A 129 -13.13 12.85 4.89
CA GLU A 129 -13.57 12.31 3.59
C GLU A 129 -13.04 10.89 3.31
N GLY A 130 -12.28 10.32 4.24
CA GLY A 130 -11.72 8.96 4.13
C GLY A 130 -10.49 8.86 3.22
N PHE A 131 -9.72 9.94 3.12
CA PHE A 131 -8.43 10.01 2.43
C PHE A 131 -7.26 9.87 3.41
N GLU A 132 -6.14 9.37 2.93
CA GLU A 132 -4.83 9.51 3.56
C GLU A 132 -4.09 10.70 2.94
N HIS A 133 -3.54 11.59 3.78
CA HIS A 133 -2.78 12.76 3.33
C HIS A 133 -1.29 12.43 3.20
N LEU A 134 -0.68 12.82 2.08
CA LEU A 134 0.72 12.56 1.74
C LEU A 134 1.44 13.83 1.22
N GLU A 135 2.64 14.08 1.74
CA GLU A 135 3.56 15.11 1.25
C GLU A 135 4.75 14.43 0.51
N ILE A 136 4.89 14.69 -0.78
CA ILE A 136 5.86 13.98 -1.66
C ILE A 136 7.29 14.51 -1.54
N ALA A 137 7.45 15.79 -1.17
CA ALA A 137 8.73 16.46 -1.03
C ALA A 137 9.10 16.77 0.43
N GLY A 138 8.54 16.03 1.38
CA GLY A 138 8.88 16.10 2.81
C GLY A 138 10.33 15.65 3.11
N ASP A 139 10.77 15.89 4.35
CA ASP A 139 12.03 15.37 4.87
C ASP A 139 11.88 13.84 5.01
N ASP A 140 12.84 13.09 4.48
CA ASP A 140 12.95 11.61 4.52
C ASP A 140 12.13 10.77 3.49
N GLY A 141 12.59 10.68 2.24
CA GLY A 141 12.36 9.46 1.42
C GLY A 141 10.92 9.10 1.01
N ASP A 142 9.95 9.98 1.25
CA ASP A 142 8.51 9.73 1.09
C ASP A 142 8.00 9.70 -0.36
N SER A 143 8.86 9.93 -1.37
CA SER A 143 8.45 9.80 -2.78
C SER A 143 7.93 8.39 -3.10
N ASP A 144 8.45 7.37 -2.44
CA ASP A 144 8.02 6.00 -2.67
C ASP A 144 6.68 5.67 -2.00
N ARG A 145 6.19 6.50 -1.06
CA ARG A 145 4.99 6.19 -0.27
C ARG A 145 3.71 6.17 -1.10
N LEU A 146 3.59 7.07 -2.08
CA LEU A 146 2.47 7.06 -3.04
C LEU A 146 2.41 5.71 -3.77
N LYS A 147 3.56 5.27 -4.30
CA LYS A 147 3.65 4.00 -5.02
C LYS A 147 3.38 2.82 -4.09
N GLN A 148 3.96 2.81 -2.90
CA GLN A 148 3.76 1.75 -1.91
C GLN A 148 2.31 1.61 -1.47
N ALA A 149 1.60 2.72 -1.25
CA ALA A 149 0.18 2.72 -0.91
C ALA A 149 -0.67 2.05 -2.01
N LEU A 150 -0.36 2.33 -3.27
CA LEU A 150 -1.04 1.71 -4.42
C LEU A 150 -0.61 0.23 -4.63
N GLU A 151 0.65 -0.12 -4.37
CA GLU A 151 1.15 -1.50 -4.44
C GLU A 151 0.64 -2.39 -3.29
N ALA A 152 0.25 -1.80 -2.16
CA ALA A 152 -0.34 -2.53 -1.05
C ALA A 152 -1.80 -2.93 -1.31
N HIS A 153 -2.44 -2.35 -2.33
CA HIS A 153 -3.81 -2.68 -2.70
C HIS A 153 -3.91 -4.08 -3.33
N VAL A 154 -5.04 -4.76 -3.07
CA VAL A 154 -5.31 -6.10 -3.60
C VAL A 154 -6.07 -5.96 -4.92
N TRP A 155 -5.30 -5.87 -6.02
CA TRP A 155 -5.87 -5.68 -7.34
C TRP A 155 -6.69 -6.90 -7.81
N PRO A 156 -7.89 -6.70 -8.42
CA PRO A 156 -8.74 -7.79 -8.91
C PRO A 156 -8.07 -8.76 -9.88
N ASN A 157 -7.10 -8.27 -10.67
CA ASN A 157 -6.36 -9.04 -11.67
C ASN A 157 -4.96 -9.50 -11.18
N MET A 158 -4.72 -9.49 -9.87
CA MET A 158 -3.46 -9.89 -9.28
C MET A 158 -3.14 -11.37 -9.51
N ILE A 159 -1.95 -11.65 -10.04
CA ILE A 159 -1.40 -13.00 -10.22
C ILE A 159 -0.30 -13.20 -9.18
N THR A 160 -0.53 -14.09 -8.21
CA THR A 160 0.48 -14.40 -7.18
C THR A 160 1.66 -15.16 -7.77
N LYS A 161 2.86 -14.74 -7.38
CA LYS A 161 4.10 -15.44 -7.74
C LYS A 161 4.27 -16.65 -6.83
N PRO A 162 4.72 -17.80 -7.36
CA PRO A 162 5.10 -18.92 -6.50
C PRO A 162 6.22 -18.46 -5.57
N ALA A 163 6.08 -18.72 -4.27
CA ALA A 163 7.16 -18.53 -3.31
C ALA A 163 8.40 -19.26 -3.85
N ALA A 164 9.53 -18.56 -3.95
CA ALA A 164 10.74 -19.12 -4.50
C ALA A 164 11.20 -20.31 -3.65
N THR A 165 10.76 -21.53 -3.97
CA THR A 165 11.35 -22.76 -3.43
C THR A 165 12.79 -22.83 -3.91
N ASN A 166 13.71 -22.39 -3.06
CA ASN A 166 15.15 -22.53 -3.25
C ASN A 166 15.55 -24.01 -3.24
N LYS A 167 15.35 -24.69 -4.36
CA LYS A 167 16.15 -25.87 -4.70
C LYS A 167 17.47 -25.38 -5.28
N LYS A 168 18.54 -25.41 -4.48
CA LYS A 168 19.87 -25.78 -4.98
C LYS A 168 20.85 -26.17 -3.86
N THR A 169 21.10 -27.47 -3.86
CA THR A 169 22.33 -28.16 -3.47
C THR A 169 23.59 -27.46 -4.00
N GLU A 170 24.69 -27.66 -3.28
CA GLU A 170 26.11 -27.50 -3.64
C GLU A 170 26.87 -26.28 -3.08
N LYS A 171 27.57 -26.62 -1.98
CA LYS A 171 28.84 -26.13 -1.48
C LYS A 171 29.69 -25.35 -2.51
N THR A 172 29.99 -24.09 -2.24
CA THR A 172 31.36 -23.57 -2.37
C THR A 172 31.65 -22.49 -1.33
N ASN A 173 32.72 -22.75 -0.60
CA ASN A 173 33.30 -21.95 0.46
C ASN A 173 33.91 -20.65 -0.12
N ARG A 174 33.46 -19.47 0.33
CA ARG A 174 34.23 -18.20 0.28
C ARG A 174 33.63 -17.19 1.27
N LYS A 175 34.42 -16.88 2.30
CA LYS A 175 34.21 -15.83 3.29
C LYS A 175 34.06 -14.46 2.62
N SER A 176 33.09 -13.66 3.08
CA SER A 176 33.27 -12.26 3.51
C SER A 176 31.97 -11.72 4.13
N ASN A 177 32.12 -11.09 5.29
CA ASN A 177 31.09 -10.45 6.11
C ASN A 177 30.30 -9.35 5.37
N ASN A 178 28.97 -9.36 5.50
CA ASN A 178 28.21 -8.32 6.19
C ASN A 178 26.79 -8.83 6.47
N LYS A 179 26.42 -8.79 7.75
CA LYS A 179 25.27 -9.43 8.38
C LYS A 179 24.26 -8.35 8.77
N ALA A 180 23.08 -8.35 8.17
CA ALA A 180 21.85 -7.81 8.77
C ALA A 180 20.59 -8.24 7.99
N LYS A 181 19.81 -9.12 8.62
CA LYS A 181 18.34 -9.27 8.54
C LYS A 181 17.70 -9.62 7.18
N GLU A 182 17.87 -10.88 6.78
CA GLU A 182 16.93 -11.58 5.89
C GLU A 182 16.54 -12.97 6.46
N ASP A 183 17.38 -13.56 7.31
CA ASP A 183 17.16 -14.89 7.92
C ASP A 183 16.01 -14.95 8.97
N ASP A 184 15.61 -13.82 9.59
CA ASP A 184 14.62 -13.83 10.69
C ASP A 184 13.17 -14.05 10.20
N LEU A 185 12.86 -13.75 8.94
CA LEU A 185 11.50 -13.87 8.41
C LEU A 185 11.14 -15.32 8.00
N ASP A 186 12.11 -16.09 7.53
CA ASP A 186 11.93 -17.49 7.19
C ASP A 186 11.81 -18.37 8.46
N ASP A 187 12.47 -17.97 9.56
CA ASP A 187 12.38 -18.65 10.86
C ASP A 187 10.97 -18.51 11.46
N PHE A 188 10.34 -17.35 11.29
CA PHE A 188 8.98 -17.09 11.77
C PHE A 188 7.90 -17.85 10.97
N SER A 189 8.07 -17.99 9.64
CA SER A 189 7.18 -18.82 8.81
C SER A 189 7.26 -20.30 9.22
N THR A 190 8.47 -20.77 9.50
CA THR A 190 8.71 -22.14 9.99
C THR A 190 8.07 -22.37 11.36
N LEU A 191 8.12 -21.38 12.26
CA LEU A 191 7.48 -21.44 13.57
C LEU A 191 5.95 -21.48 13.47
N PHE A 192 5.35 -20.77 12.52
CA PHE A 192 3.90 -20.82 12.31
C PHE A 192 3.44 -22.17 11.74
N GLU A 193 4.20 -22.76 10.82
CA GLU A 193 3.98 -24.13 10.33
C GLU A 193 4.11 -25.17 11.46
N GLN A 194 5.09 -24.97 12.36
CA GLN A 194 5.23 -25.78 13.56
C GLN A 194 4.06 -25.58 14.53
N LEU A 195 3.53 -24.36 14.67
CA LEU A 195 2.40 -24.07 15.56
C LEU A 195 1.12 -24.81 15.13
N ALA A 196 0.86 -24.93 13.83
CA ALA A 196 -0.26 -25.73 13.33
C ALA A 196 -0.12 -27.22 13.72
N THR A 197 1.09 -27.75 13.61
CA THR A 197 1.42 -29.14 14.00
C THR A 197 1.33 -29.34 15.52
N MET A 198 1.84 -28.37 16.29
CA MET A 198 1.80 -28.37 17.76
C MET A 198 0.38 -28.23 18.31
N LYS A 199 -0.49 -27.45 17.66
CA LYS A 199 -1.91 -27.30 18.02
C LYS A 199 -2.68 -28.62 17.88
N GLU A 200 -2.40 -29.39 16.83
CA GLU A 200 -3.01 -30.71 16.62
C GLU A 200 -2.57 -31.71 17.69
N GLN A 201 -1.28 -31.67 18.08
CA GLN A 201 -0.76 -32.48 19.19
C GLN A 201 -1.36 -32.07 20.55
N ALA A 202 -1.49 -30.77 20.82
CA ALA A 202 -2.10 -30.25 22.04
C ALA A 202 -3.57 -30.66 22.19
N ALA A 203 -4.32 -30.74 21.08
CA ALA A 203 -5.73 -31.15 21.09
C ALA A 203 -5.93 -32.61 21.55
N GLY A 204 -4.90 -33.46 21.42
CA GLY A 204 -4.90 -34.84 21.87
C GLY A 204 -4.54 -35.05 23.34
N LEU A 205 -4.07 -34.01 24.05
CA LEU A 205 -3.54 -34.14 25.41
C LEU A 205 -4.57 -33.77 26.50
N PRO A 206 -4.49 -34.40 27.70
CA PRO A 206 -5.28 -34.03 28.87
C PRO A 206 -5.12 -32.55 29.24
N PRO A 207 -6.12 -31.92 29.91
CA PRO A 207 -6.10 -30.49 30.25
C PRO A 207 -4.86 -30.02 31.02
N GLU A 208 -4.30 -30.87 31.89
CA GLU A 208 -3.13 -30.55 32.71
C GLU A 208 -1.84 -30.49 31.86
N GLU A 209 -1.68 -31.44 30.92
CA GLU A 209 -0.53 -31.49 30.02
C GLU A 209 -0.58 -30.41 28.94
N ARG A 210 -1.79 -29.99 28.53
CA ARG A 210 -1.99 -28.86 27.62
C ARG A 210 -1.43 -27.55 28.18
N LYS A 211 -1.48 -27.35 29.51
CA LYS A 211 -0.95 -26.14 30.14
C LYS A 211 0.57 -26.07 30.02
N ASN A 212 1.26 -27.16 30.34
CA ASN A 212 2.72 -27.26 30.21
C ASN A 212 3.18 -27.16 28.76
N PHE A 213 2.39 -27.72 27.83
CA PHE A 213 2.67 -27.62 26.41
C PHE A 213 2.51 -26.19 25.89
N ALA A 214 1.45 -25.48 26.30
CA ALA A 214 1.25 -24.08 25.94
C ALA A 214 2.40 -23.19 26.45
N GLU A 215 2.89 -23.44 27.66
CA GLU A 215 4.04 -22.73 28.24
C GLU A 215 5.31 -22.93 27.39
N GLN A 216 5.60 -24.16 26.94
CA GLN A 216 6.73 -24.43 26.05
C GLN A 216 6.62 -23.75 24.69
N VAL A 217 5.42 -23.68 24.12
CA VAL A 217 5.17 -23.01 22.83
C VAL A 217 5.38 -21.51 22.95
N VAL A 218 4.89 -20.89 24.03
CA VAL A 218 5.06 -19.45 24.29
C VAL A 218 6.55 -19.12 24.50
N LEU A 219 7.27 -19.91 25.29
CA LEU A 219 8.71 -19.72 25.51
C LEU A 219 9.53 -19.88 24.22
N ALA A 220 9.21 -20.88 23.40
CA ALA A 220 9.89 -21.08 22.11
C ALA A 220 9.71 -19.85 21.20
N TYR A 221 8.48 -19.34 21.12
CA TYR A 221 8.16 -18.19 20.28
C TYR A 221 8.80 -16.89 20.80
N TRP A 222 8.79 -16.68 22.11
CA TRP A 222 9.42 -15.51 22.74
C TRP A 222 10.93 -15.48 22.50
N ARG A 223 11.61 -16.62 22.67
CA ARG A 223 13.04 -16.76 22.39
C ARG A 223 13.37 -16.52 20.91
N SER A 224 12.50 -16.95 19.99
CA SER A 224 12.70 -16.74 18.55
C SER A 224 12.54 -15.29 18.11
N ILE A 225 11.78 -14.46 18.83
CA ILE A 225 11.67 -13.01 18.58
C ILE A 225 12.82 -12.23 19.26
N GLY A 226 13.69 -12.94 20.01
CA GLY A 226 14.83 -12.37 20.71
C GLY A 226 14.53 -11.89 22.12
N GLY A 227 13.38 -12.25 22.69
CA GLY A 227 13.03 -11.98 24.08
C GLY A 227 13.71 -12.95 25.04
N ASP A 228 14.07 -12.48 26.24
CA ASP A 228 14.66 -13.31 27.28
C ASP A 228 13.58 -13.90 28.22
N GLU A 229 13.95 -14.93 28.99
CA GLU A 229 13.01 -15.60 29.89
C GLU A 229 12.67 -14.78 31.14
N GLU A 230 13.44 -13.73 31.44
CA GLU A 230 13.21 -12.86 32.59
C GLU A 230 12.06 -11.88 32.32
N GLU A 231 11.91 -11.37 31.08
CA GLU A 231 10.82 -10.48 30.68
C GLU A 231 9.42 -11.12 30.72
N LEU A 232 9.31 -12.45 30.58
CA LEU A 232 8.04 -13.17 30.64
C LEU A 232 7.52 -13.39 32.07
N LEU A 233 8.37 -13.22 33.09
CA LEU A 233 8.00 -13.42 34.50
C LEU A 233 7.41 -12.15 35.16
N ASP A 234 7.51 -11.00 34.50
CA ASP A 234 6.96 -9.70 34.94
C ASP A 234 5.57 -9.38 34.34
N LEU A 235 4.96 -10.34 33.61
CA LEU A 235 3.61 -10.29 33.02
C LEU A 235 2.55 -10.95 33.92
#